data_AF-A0A937X1J3-F1
#
_entry.id   AF-A0A937X1J3-F1
#
_cell.length_a   1.000
_cell.length_b   1.000
_cell.length_c   1.000
_cell.angle_alpha   90.00
_cell.angle_beta   90.00
_cell.angle_gamma   90.00
#
_symmetry.space_group_name_H-M   'P 1'
#
loop_
_entity.id
_entity.type
_entity.pdbx_description
1 polymer ?
#
loop_
_entity_poly.entity_id
_entity_poly.type
_entity_poly.pdbx_seq_one_letter_code
_entity_poly.pdbx_strand_id
1 'polypeptide(L)'
;MIAIWERPQVVVTVEWLSRENMNDIRVTSSGSTVRVDFSPGGSKRSKYVRFKIDVPQDINLDLRTGSGEIEVVGNLTGGLRVHTSNGDITMDDVTGKVDVSTSSGDIRTGRISGTGYLKTSGGDIRVEDAAAELDVRTSGGNIKIGNVGKWLDANTSGGNILVGDVGGEARLSTAGGNIEVGRVRGGATINTAGGMVRLMSASGEVTANTAGGDIELYDITGAVDARTAGGDIFAEIMPKGVRRSSLVNAGSDIRLNIDPRAKGTIEARIRVDREYIRRAGSKNKGIFFRLRNPLVVQGGLL
;
A
#
# COMPACT_ATOMS: atom_id res chain seq x y z
N MET A 1 -0.51 -7.47 25.92
CA MET A 1 0.84 -7.84 25.45
C MET A 1 0.93 -9.35 25.33
N ILE A 2 1.38 -9.85 24.19
CA ILE A 2 1.77 -11.23 23.95
C ILE A 2 3.28 -11.24 23.77
N ALA A 3 3.99 -12.09 24.50
CA ALA A 3 5.44 -12.21 24.38
C ALA A 3 5.78 -13.58 23.81
N ILE A 4 6.54 -13.61 22.71
CA ILE A 4 6.97 -14.83 22.06
C ILE A 4 8.28 -15.32 22.69
N TRP A 5 8.37 -16.61 23.03
CA TRP A 5 9.57 -17.21 23.60
C TRP A 5 9.84 -18.64 23.09
N GLU A 6 11.00 -19.19 23.45
CA GLU A 6 11.42 -20.53 23.05
C GLU A 6 10.92 -21.66 23.95
N ARG A 7 10.22 -21.32 25.05
CA ARG A 7 9.76 -22.33 26.01
C ARG A 7 8.43 -22.94 25.54
N PRO A 8 8.23 -24.27 25.63
CA PRO A 8 7.00 -24.94 25.23
C PRO A 8 5.90 -24.81 26.30
N GLN A 9 5.69 -23.61 26.81
CA GLN A 9 4.73 -23.32 27.87
C GLN A 9 3.98 -22.03 27.54
N VAL A 10 2.73 -21.96 28.00
CA VAL A 10 1.93 -20.73 27.96
C VAL A 10 1.81 -20.22 29.39
N VAL A 11 2.20 -18.96 29.61
CA VAL A 11 2.06 -18.31 30.92
C VAL A 11 1.16 -17.11 30.78
N VAL A 12 0.08 -17.09 31.56
CA VAL A 12 -0.88 -15.99 31.59
C VAL A 12 -0.68 -15.21 32.88
N THR A 13 -0.19 -13.98 32.74
CA THR A 13 -0.07 -13.01 33.82
C THR A 13 -1.13 -11.94 33.66
N VAL A 14 -1.84 -11.65 34.74
CA VAL A 14 -2.91 -10.66 34.78
C VAL A 14 -2.55 -9.58 35.76
N GLU A 15 -2.50 -8.36 35.27
CA GLU A 15 -2.22 -7.17 36.04
C GLU A 15 -3.45 -6.26 36.08
N TRP A 16 -3.51 -5.44 37.13
CA TRP A 16 -4.50 -4.35 37.31
C TRP A 16 -5.97 -4.77 37.47
N LEU A 17 -6.23 -6.06 37.66
CA LEU A 17 -7.54 -6.57 38.03
C LEU A 17 -7.63 -6.77 39.55
N SER A 18 -8.68 -6.25 40.19
CA SER A 18 -8.90 -6.49 41.62
C SER A 18 -9.28 -7.96 41.87
N ARG A 19 -8.95 -8.48 43.05
CA ARG A 19 -9.20 -9.89 43.43
C ARG A 19 -10.67 -10.29 43.25
N GLU A 20 -11.59 -9.39 43.54
CA GLU A 20 -13.05 -9.60 43.41
C GLU A 20 -13.49 -9.87 41.97
N ASN A 21 -12.68 -9.47 40.98
CA ASN A 21 -13.00 -9.55 39.57
C ASN A 21 -12.28 -10.72 38.88
N MET A 22 -11.51 -11.53 39.62
CA MET A 22 -10.79 -12.67 39.05
C MET A 22 -11.71 -13.73 38.42
N ASN A 23 -12.97 -13.80 38.85
CA ASN A 23 -13.97 -14.71 38.29
C ASN A 23 -14.39 -14.34 36.85
N ASP A 24 -14.04 -13.14 36.38
CA ASP A 24 -14.28 -12.71 34.99
C ASP A 24 -13.26 -13.31 34.00
N ILE A 25 -12.23 -13.98 34.50
CA ILE A 25 -11.18 -14.61 33.70
C ILE A 25 -11.39 -16.12 33.71
N ARG A 26 -11.37 -16.71 32.51
CA ARG A 26 -11.42 -18.15 32.34
C ARG A 26 -10.26 -18.59 31.46
N VAL A 27 -9.42 -19.47 31.99
CA VAL A 27 -8.36 -20.15 31.24
C VAL A 27 -8.76 -21.62 31.10
N THR A 28 -8.84 -22.11 29.87
CA THR A 28 -9.16 -23.52 29.58
C THR A 28 -8.15 -24.08 28.59
N SER A 29 -7.91 -25.39 28.68
CA SER A 29 -7.08 -26.11 27.73
C SER A 29 -7.83 -27.36 27.26
N SER A 30 -7.85 -27.56 25.94
CA SER A 30 -8.44 -28.74 25.30
C SER A 30 -7.62 -29.09 24.06
N GLY A 31 -7.05 -30.30 24.05
CA GLY A 31 -6.11 -30.72 23.00
C GLY A 31 -4.92 -29.76 22.89
N SER A 32 -4.67 -29.25 21.68
CA SER A 32 -3.61 -28.28 21.38
C SER A 32 -4.06 -26.81 21.53
N THR A 33 -5.24 -26.55 22.10
CA THR A 33 -5.78 -25.20 22.25
C THR A 33 -5.71 -24.76 23.70
N VAL A 34 -5.10 -23.60 23.94
CA VAL A 34 -5.24 -22.84 25.19
C VAL A 34 -6.12 -21.64 24.91
N ARG A 35 -7.19 -21.48 25.69
CA ARG A 35 -8.14 -20.38 25.56
C ARG A 35 -8.14 -19.54 26.82
N VAL A 36 -7.94 -18.23 26.65
CA VAL A 36 -8.01 -17.22 27.70
C VAL A 36 -9.17 -16.28 27.36
N ASP A 37 -10.24 -16.34 28.15
CA ASP A 37 -11.40 -15.47 28.01
C ASP A 37 -11.43 -14.46 29.16
N PHE A 38 -11.71 -13.20 28.85
CA PHE A 38 -12.07 -12.18 29.82
C PHE A 38 -13.45 -11.64 29.48
N SER A 39 -14.40 -11.77 30.41
CA SER A 39 -15.79 -11.35 30.23
C SER A 39 -16.23 -10.52 31.43
N PRO A 40 -16.02 -9.19 31.42
CA PRO A 40 -16.37 -8.35 32.55
C PRO A 40 -17.88 -8.33 32.74
N GLY A 41 -18.37 -8.87 33.87
CA GLY A 41 -19.80 -8.89 34.16
C GLY A 41 -20.39 -7.50 34.48
N GLY A 42 -21.52 -7.17 33.86
CA GLY A 42 -22.67 -6.38 34.36
C GLY A 42 -22.51 -4.95 34.90
N SER A 43 -21.29 -4.43 35.13
CA SER A 43 -21.10 -3.10 35.71
C SER A 43 -20.84 -2.04 34.62
N LYS A 44 -21.50 -0.88 34.71
CA LYS A 44 -21.27 0.31 33.84
C LYS A 44 -19.87 0.95 34.01
N ARG A 45 -18.94 0.34 34.76
CA ARG A 45 -17.58 0.85 34.94
C ARG A 45 -16.63 0.10 34.02
N SER A 46 -15.84 0.85 33.25
CA SER A 46 -14.71 0.30 32.50
C SER A 46 -13.76 -0.41 33.46
N LYS A 47 -13.58 -1.72 33.28
CA LYS A 47 -12.56 -2.48 34.00
C LYS A 47 -11.27 -2.40 33.18
N TYR A 48 -10.23 -1.83 33.76
CA TYR A 48 -8.90 -1.84 33.17
C TYR A 48 -8.20 -3.13 33.58
N VAL A 49 -7.77 -3.91 32.61
CA VAL A 49 -7.01 -5.14 32.83
C VAL A 49 -5.87 -5.17 31.82
N ARG A 50 -4.71 -5.65 32.27
CA ARG A 50 -3.60 -5.92 31.38
C ARG A 50 -3.30 -7.42 31.41
N PHE A 51 -3.35 -8.03 30.23
CA PHE A 51 -2.86 -9.38 30.02
C PHE A 51 -1.45 -9.32 29.47
N LYS A 52 -0.54 -10.05 30.12
CA LYS A 52 0.73 -10.49 29.57
C LYS A 52 0.64 -12.00 29.37
N ILE A 53 0.69 -12.43 28.12
CA ILE A 53 0.63 -13.86 27.79
C ILE A 53 1.93 -14.24 27.08
N ASP A 54 2.76 -15.03 27.74
CA ASP A 54 3.98 -15.57 27.14
C ASP A 54 3.65 -16.88 26.43
N VAL A 55 4.06 -17.03 25.16
CA VAL A 55 3.68 -18.15 24.28
C VAL A 55 4.84 -18.68 23.43
N PRO A 56 4.87 -19.97 23.07
CA PRO A 56 5.88 -20.53 22.18
C PRO A 56 5.82 -19.90 20.77
N GLN A 57 6.96 -19.82 20.08
CA GLN A 57 7.08 -19.17 18.76
C GLN A 57 6.35 -19.88 17.61
N ASP A 58 6.04 -21.17 17.73
CA ASP A 58 5.50 -22.03 16.66
C ASP A 58 3.99 -22.24 16.75
N ILE A 59 3.30 -21.46 17.59
CA ILE A 59 1.85 -21.56 17.73
C ILE A 59 1.11 -20.58 16.84
N ASN A 60 -0.14 -20.92 16.51
CA ASN A 60 -1.07 -19.98 15.93
C ASN A 60 -1.70 -19.10 17.02
N LEU A 61 -1.82 -17.81 16.76
CA LEU A 61 -2.46 -16.84 17.65
C LEU A 61 -3.76 -16.32 17.05
N ASP A 62 -4.84 -16.36 17.83
CA ASP A 62 -6.12 -15.71 17.51
C ASP A 62 -6.49 -14.77 18.67
N LEU A 63 -6.24 -13.48 18.47
CA LEU A 63 -6.41 -12.44 19.48
C LEU A 63 -7.62 -11.58 19.12
N ARG A 64 -8.58 -11.48 20.05
CA ARG A 64 -9.77 -10.65 19.89
C ARG A 64 -9.99 -9.77 21.11
N THR A 65 -10.20 -8.48 20.90
CA THR A 65 -10.65 -7.56 21.96
C THR A 65 -11.67 -6.55 21.43
N GLY A 66 -12.55 -6.04 22.30
CA GLY A 66 -13.46 -4.95 21.93
C GLY A 66 -12.78 -3.57 22.00
N SER A 67 -11.77 -3.44 22.84
CA SER A 67 -10.96 -2.23 22.96
C SER A 67 -9.62 -2.52 23.63
N GLY A 68 -8.65 -1.66 23.38
CA GLY A 68 -7.31 -1.76 23.94
C GLY A 68 -6.27 -2.15 22.89
N GLU A 69 -5.02 -1.81 23.22
CA GLU A 69 -3.85 -2.08 22.40
C GLU A 69 -3.49 -3.57 22.44
N ILE A 70 -3.10 -4.09 21.28
CA ILE A 70 -2.54 -5.43 21.15
C ILE A 70 -1.10 -5.28 20.69
N GLU A 71 -0.19 -5.78 21.52
CA GLU A 71 1.24 -5.81 21.26
C GLU A 71 1.70 -7.26 21.22
N VAL A 72 2.34 -7.69 20.14
CA VAL A 72 2.97 -9.01 19.99
C VAL A 72 4.48 -8.81 19.85
N VAL A 73 5.22 -9.11 20.92
CA VAL A 73 6.67 -8.88 21.01
C VAL A 73 7.41 -10.19 20.80
N GLY A 74 8.39 -10.19 19.90
CA GLY A 74 9.17 -11.35 19.48
C GLY A 74 8.62 -12.01 18.22
N ASN A 75 9.50 -12.78 17.56
CA ASN A 75 9.24 -13.33 16.23
C ASN A 75 8.30 -14.54 16.29
N LEU A 76 7.15 -14.46 15.62
CA LEU A 76 6.19 -15.55 15.53
C LEU A 76 6.40 -16.35 14.24
N THR A 77 6.54 -17.66 14.35
CA THR A 77 6.63 -18.55 13.17
C THR A 77 5.27 -19.07 12.72
N GLY A 78 4.32 -19.22 13.65
CA GLY A 78 2.94 -19.58 13.35
C GLY A 78 2.12 -18.44 12.72
N GLY A 79 0.85 -18.74 12.42
CA GLY A 79 -0.09 -17.76 11.88
C GLY A 79 -0.64 -16.82 12.96
N LEU A 80 -0.95 -15.59 12.57
CA LEU A 80 -1.46 -14.55 13.45
C LEU A 80 -2.78 -14.00 12.92
N ARG A 81 -3.83 -14.10 13.73
CA ARG A 81 -5.08 -13.39 13.55
C ARG A 81 -5.29 -12.42 14.71
N VAL A 82 -5.49 -11.14 14.40
CA VAL A 82 -5.77 -10.10 15.40
C VAL A 82 -6.99 -9.28 14.98
N HIS A 83 -7.94 -9.12 15.90
CA HIS A 83 -9.08 -8.25 15.72
C HIS A 83 -9.30 -7.39 16.95
N THR A 84 -9.34 -6.07 16.78
CA THR A 84 -9.80 -5.13 17.81
C THR A 84 -10.82 -4.16 17.24
N SER A 85 -11.79 -3.70 18.03
CA SER A 85 -12.62 -2.58 17.55
C SER A 85 -11.89 -1.25 17.70
N ASN A 86 -11.15 -1.05 18.78
CA ASN A 86 -10.46 0.21 19.06
C ASN A 86 -9.11 -0.05 19.75
N GLY A 87 -8.04 0.48 19.21
CA GLY A 87 -6.70 0.36 19.74
C GLY A 87 -5.67 0.06 18.65
N ASP A 88 -4.44 0.42 18.95
CA ASP A 88 -3.30 0.17 18.08
C ASP A 88 -2.93 -1.32 18.13
N ILE A 89 -2.39 -1.81 17.01
CA ILE A 89 -1.86 -3.16 16.89
C ILE A 89 -0.40 -3.03 16.50
N THR A 90 0.50 -3.49 17.36
CA THR A 90 1.93 -3.56 17.10
C THR A 90 2.37 -5.01 17.14
N MET A 91 3.13 -5.45 16.15
CA MET A 91 3.68 -6.80 16.10
C MET A 91 5.09 -6.78 15.50
N ASP A 92 5.99 -7.61 16.02
CA ASP A 92 7.30 -7.82 15.40
C ASP A 92 7.18 -8.69 14.13
N ASP A 93 8.20 -9.48 13.80
CA ASP A 93 8.22 -10.31 12.61
C ASP A 93 7.25 -11.50 12.72
N VAL A 94 6.52 -11.77 11.64
CA VAL A 94 5.64 -12.94 11.53
C VAL A 94 5.97 -13.73 10.28
N THR A 95 6.32 -15.01 10.45
CA THR A 95 6.64 -15.90 9.33
C THR A 95 5.38 -16.50 8.69
N GLY A 96 4.36 -16.80 9.50
CA GLY A 96 3.10 -17.36 9.04
C GLY A 96 2.18 -16.37 8.34
N LYS A 97 0.95 -16.80 8.09
CA LYS A 97 -0.12 -15.93 7.55
C LYS A 97 -0.55 -14.90 8.59
N VAL A 98 -0.73 -13.65 8.17
CA VAL A 98 -1.18 -12.52 8.99
C VAL A 98 -2.56 -12.05 8.53
N ASP A 99 -3.49 -11.92 9.47
CA ASP A 99 -4.85 -11.42 9.29
C ASP A 99 -5.19 -10.46 10.43
N VAL A 100 -4.98 -9.17 10.21
CA VAL A 100 -5.02 -8.14 11.26
C VAL A 100 -6.02 -7.06 10.89
N SER A 101 -6.92 -6.76 11.82
CA SER A 101 -7.88 -5.67 11.64
C SER A 101 -8.17 -4.88 12.91
N THR A 102 -8.30 -3.56 12.75
CA THR A 102 -8.84 -2.65 13.76
C THR A 102 -9.90 -1.72 13.15
N SER A 103 -10.85 -1.18 13.93
CA SER A 103 -11.72 -0.10 13.41
C SER A 103 -11.09 1.26 13.62
N SER A 104 -10.49 1.50 14.79
CA SER A 104 -9.73 2.71 15.10
C SER A 104 -8.38 2.36 15.72
N GLY A 105 -7.33 3.03 15.27
CA GLY A 105 -5.96 2.76 15.68
C GLY A 105 -5.03 2.44 14.50
N ASP A 106 -3.75 2.61 14.75
CA ASP A 106 -2.67 2.32 13.82
C ASP A 106 -2.34 0.83 13.83
N ILE A 107 -1.83 0.33 12.70
CA ILE A 107 -1.23 -1.00 12.62
C ILE A 107 0.24 -0.84 12.27
N ARG A 108 1.13 -1.39 13.12
CA ARG A 108 2.58 -1.42 12.89
C ARG A 108 3.07 -2.86 12.92
N THR A 109 3.82 -3.27 11.91
CA THR A 109 4.43 -4.58 11.85
C THR A 109 5.83 -4.54 11.30
N GLY A 110 6.70 -5.42 11.82
CA GLY A 110 7.97 -5.75 11.20
C GLY A 110 7.80 -6.48 9.87
N ARG A 111 8.59 -7.54 9.66
CA ARG A 111 8.56 -8.35 8.45
C ARG A 111 7.44 -9.39 8.48
N ILE A 112 6.65 -9.45 7.40
CA ILE A 112 5.71 -10.54 7.15
C ILE A 112 6.29 -11.47 6.08
N SER A 113 6.64 -12.70 6.44
CA SER A 113 7.18 -13.66 5.44
C SER A 113 6.08 -14.46 4.71
N GLY A 114 4.93 -14.65 5.36
CA GLY A 114 3.73 -15.27 4.78
C GLY A 114 2.85 -14.27 4.03
N THR A 115 1.61 -14.66 3.73
CA THR A 115 0.60 -13.73 3.18
C THR A 115 0.07 -12.81 4.27
N GLY A 116 -0.13 -11.54 3.95
CA GLY A 116 -0.60 -10.53 4.90
C GLY A 116 -1.89 -9.85 4.44
N TYR A 117 -2.85 -9.73 5.36
CA TYR A 117 -4.02 -8.87 5.22
C TYR A 117 -4.09 -7.93 6.43
N LEU A 118 -4.00 -6.62 6.19
CA LEU A 118 -4.01 -5.60 7.24
C LEU A 118 -5.08 -4.55 6.95
N LYS A 119 -5.98 -4.31 7.89
CA LYS A 119 -7.07 -3.35 7.72
C LYS A 119 -7.30 -2.47 8.94
N THR A 120 -7.33 -1.16 8.75
CA THR A 120 -7.90 -0.20 9.73
C THR A 120 -8.95 0.68 9.05
N SER A 121 -9.75 1.45 9.80
CA SER A 121 -10.58 2.50 9.19
C SER A 121 -9.95 3.88 9.39
N GLY A 122 -9.46 4.19 10.60
CA GLY A 122 -8.98 5.53 10.92
C GLY A 122 -7.45 5.72 10.89
N GLY A 123 -6.69 4.68 11.22
CA GLY A 123 -5.25 4.82 11.49
C GLY A 123 -4.34 4.63 10.28
N ASP A 124 -3.06 4.90 10.50
CA ASP A 124 -1.98 4.57 9.58
C ASP A 124 -1.67 3.07 9.61
N ILE A 125 -1.19 2.53 8.49
CA ILE A 125 -0.61 1.18 8.44
C ILE A 125 0.86 1.29 8.05
N ARG A 126 1.74 0.71 8.86
CA ARG A 126 3.17 0.60 8.61
C ARG A 126 3.61 -0.86 8.60
N VAL A 127 4.19 -1.29 7.48
CA VAL A 127 4.77 -2.63 7.30
C VAL A 127 6.24 -2.43 6.95
N GLU A 128 7.17 -3.06 7.67
CA GLU A 128 8.60 -2.95 7.34
C GLU A 128 8.89 -3.59 5.98
N ASP A 129 8.62 -4.89 5.83
CA ASP A 129 8.74 -5.61 4.57
C ASP A 129 7.73 -6.78 4.53
N ALA A 130 7.30 -7.18 3.33
CA ALA A 130 6.53 -8.40 3.12
C ALA A 130 7.20 -9.29 2.08
N ALA A 131 7.50 -10.55 2.39
CA ALA A 131 8.17 -11.45 1.44
C ALA A 131 7.21 -12.09 0.41
N ALA A 132 5.90 -12.12 0.71
CA ALA A 132 4.88 -12.72 -0.15
C ALA A 132 3.84 -11.69 -0.62
N GLU A 133 2.56 -12.10 -0.67
CA GLU A 133 1.44 -11.25 -1.08
C GLU A 133 0.96 -10.41 0.11
N LEU A 134 0.65 -9.15 -0.16
CA LEU A 134 0.24 -8.19 0.86
C LEU A 134 -0.99 -7.41 0.39
N ASP A 135 -2.03 -7.42 1.23
CA ASP A 135 -3.25 -6.63 1.06
C ASP A 135 -3.39 -5.67 2.24
N VAL A 136 -3.40 -4.36 1.97
CA VAL A 136 -3.41 -3.30 2.99
C VAL A 136 -4.52 -2.31 2.72
N ARG A 137 -5.41 -2.09 3.69
CA ARG A 137 -6.54 -1.16 3.56
C ARG A 137 -6.69 -0.23 4.77
N THR A 138 -6.82 1.06 4.52
CA THR A 138 -7.29 2.04 5.52
C THR A 138 -8.32 2.98 4.89
N SER A 139 -9.09 3.74 5.67
CA SER A 139 -9.97 4.79 5.10
C SER A 139 -9.32 6.15 5.26
N GLY A 140 -8.79 6.48 6.44
CA GLY A 140 -8.25 7.81 6.74
C GLY A 140 -6.74 7.94 6.64
N GLY A 141 -5.99 6.92 7.08
CA GLY A 141 -4.55 7.04 7.32
C GLY A 141 -3.67 6.81 6.10
N ASN A 142 -2.38 6.98 6.33
CA ASN A 142 -1.31 6.70 5.38
C ASN A 142 -0.96 5.21 5.40
N ILE A 143 -0.51 4.71 4.25
CA ILE A 143 0.07 3.39 4.12
C ILE A 143 1.56 3.57 3.82
N LYS A 144 2.42 3.02 4.68
CA LYS A 144 3.87 2.94 4.43
C LYS A 144 4.30 1.49 4.46
N ILE A 145 4.85 1.02 3.35
CA ILE A 145 5.36 -0.35 3.19
C ILE A 145 6.80 -0.22 2.70
N GLY A 146 7.74 -1.00 3.24
CA GLY A 146 9.04 -1.17 2.58
C GLY A 146 8.87 -1.99 1.30
N ASN A 147 9.48 -3.16 1.21
CA ASN A 147 9.43 -3.97 0.01
C ASN A 147 8.36 -5.06 0.09
N VAL A 148 7.78 -5.41 -1.05
CA VAL A 148 6.84 -6.53 -1.20
C VAL A 148 7.41 -7.54 -2.20
N GLY A 149 7.62 -8.78 -1.79
CA GLY A 149 8.29 -9.80 -2.60
C GLY A 149 7.45 -10.32 -3.77
N LYS A 150 6.11 -10.26 -3.67
CA LYS A 150 5.19 -10.72 -4.71
C LYS A 150 4.19 -9.63 -5.08
N TRP A 151 2.90 -9.87 -4.85
CA TRP A 151 1.81 -8.99 -5.24
C TRP A 151 1.41 -8.04 -4.12
N LEU A 152 1.05 -6.81 -4.48
CA LEU A 152 0.58 -5.79 -3.56
C LEU A 152 -0.76 -5.21 -4.01
N ASP A 153 -1.73 -5.15 -3.10
CA ASP A 153 -2.91 -4.26 -3.20
C ASP A 153 -2.98 -3.36 -1.97
N ALA A 154 -2.81 -2.06 -2.18
CA ALA A 154 -2.88 -1.04 -1.12
C ALA A 154 -3.94 0.00 -1.45
N ASN A 155 -4.87 0.20 -0.52
CA ASN A 155 -5.96 1.16 -0.67
C ASN A 155 -6.13 2.05 0.57
N THR A 156 -6.18 3.37 0.36
CA THR A 156 -6.66 4.33 1.35
C THR A 156 -7.71 5.24 0.75
N SER A 157 -8.47 6.01 1.55
CA SER A 157 -9.29 7.10 0.99
C SER A 157 -8.59 8.45 1.16
N GLY A 158 -8.02 8.73 2.34
CA GLY A 158 -7.47 10.05 2.65
C GLY A 158 -5.95 10.18 2.48
N GLY A 159 -5.19 9.17 2.89
CA GLY A 159 -3.76 9.29 3.10
C GLY A 159 -2.89 9.06 1.88
N ASN A 160 -1.58 9.23 2.09
CA ASN A 160 -0.55 8.88 1.12
C ASN A 160 -0.24 7.39 1.15
N ILE A 161 0.20 6.86 0.01
CA ILE A 161 0.73 5.50 -0.11
C ILE A 161 2.20 5.60 -0.50
N LEU A 162 3.10 5.12 0.37
CA LEU A 162 4.53 5.04 0.11
C LEU A 162 4.97 3.57 0.16
N VAL A 163 5.50 3.07 -0.94
CA VAL A 163 5.95 1.69 -1.11
C VAL A 163 7.37 1.67 -1.65
N GLY A 164 8.21 0.78 -1.13
CA GLY A 164 9.50 0.43 -1.74
C GLY A 164 9.33 -0.39 -3.02
N ASP A 165 10.15 -1.42 -3.20
CA ASP A 165 10.09 -2.28 -4.38
C ASP A 165 9.01 -3.36 -4.27
N VAL A 166 8.35 -3.68 -5.38
CA VAL A 166 7.37 -4.76 -5.52
C VAL A 166 7.89 -5.80 -6.51
N GLY A 167 8.02 -7.06 -6.06
CA GLY A 167 8.57 -8.18 -6.83
C GLY A 167 7.61 -8.79 -7.86
N GLY A 168 6.32 -8.43 -7.81
CA GLY A 168 5.28 -8.81 -8.76
C GLY A 168 4.48 -7.60 -9.26
N GLU A 169 3.16 -7.73 -9.32
CA GLU A 169 2.26 -6.63 -9.71
C GLU A 169 1.85 -5.78 -8.51
N ALA A 170 1.53 -4.51 -8.77
CA ALA A 170 1.07 -3.56 -7.74
C ALA A 170 -0.26 -2.91 -8.14
N ARG A 171 -1.22 -2.90 -7.22
CA ARG A 171 -2.46 -2.12 -7.30
C ARG A 171 -2.49 -1.13 -6.14
N LEU A 172 -2.45 0.17 -6.44
CA LEU A 172 -2.35 1.22 -5.43
C LEU A 172 -3.47 2.24 -5.67
N SER A 173 -4.20 2.61 -4.62
CA SER A 173 -5.27 3.59 -4.77
C SER A 173 -5.52 4.45 -3.54
N THR A 174 -5.66 5.77 -3.74
CA THR A 174 -6.11 6.73 -2.72
C THR A 174 -7.13 7.70 -3.32
N ALA A 175 -7.92 8.41 -2.52
CA ALA A 175 -8.72 9.52 -3.05
C ALA A 175 -7.96 10.85 -2.89
N GLY A 176 -7.35 11.10 -1.73
CA GLY A 176 -6.73 12.41 -1.43
C GLY A 176 -5.22 12.49 -1.66
N GLY A 177 -4.48 11.44 -1.33
CA GLY A 177 -3.02 11.53 -1.15
C GLY A 177 -2.18 11.26 -2.40
N ASN A 178 -0.87 11.42 -2.22
CA ASN A 178 0.15 11.02 -3.18
C ASN A 178 0.37 9.51 -3.13
N ILE A 179 0.73 8.93 -4.27
CA ILE A 179 1.19 7.54 -4.35
C ILE A 179 2.61 7.55 -4.89
N GLU A 180 3.54 7.02 -4.10
CA GLU A 180 4.94 6.84 -4.48
C GLU A 180 5.32 5.37 -4.33
N VAL A 181 5.83 4.78 -5.40
CA VAL A 181 6.27 3.38 -5.43
C VAL A 181 7.61 3.26 -6.13
N GLY A 182 8.48 2.41 -5.58
CA GLY A 182 9.79 2.07 -6.14
C GLY A 182 9.70 1.25 -7.43
N ARG A 183 10.54 0.22 -7.56
CA ARG A 183 10.54 -0.67 -8.73
C ARG A 183 9.44 -1.72 -8.62
N VAL A 184 8.64 -1.87 -9.68
CA VAL A 184 7.65 -2.95 -9.83
C VAL A 184 8.14 -3.94 -10.89
N ARG A 185 8.39 -5.21 -10.52
CA ARG A 185 8.86 -6.23 -11.48
C ARG A 185 7.76 -6.76 -12.41
N GLY A 186 6.50 -6.45 -12.13
CA GLY A 186 5.35 -6.71 -13.00
C GLY A 186 4.67 -5.44 -13.52
N GLY A 187 3.35 -5.50 -13.74
CA GLY A 187 2.52 -4.34 -14.06
C GLY A 187 2.08 -3.55 -12.83
N ALA A 188 1.66 -2.31 -13.03
CA ALA A 188 1.20 -1.42 -11.97
C ALA A 188 -0.12 -0.74 -12.35
N THR A 189 -1.08 -0.72 -11.45
CA THR A 189 -2.31 0.07 -11.55
C THR A 189 -2.37 1.05 -10.39
N ILE A 190 -2.21 2.34 -10.67
CA ILE A 190 -2.06 3.39 -9.66
C ILE A 190 -3.13 4.46 -9.89
N ASN A 191 -3.96 4.73 -8.89
CA ASN A 191 -5.05 5.70 -9.01
C ASN A 191 -5.11 6.62 -7.80
N THR A 192 -5.12 7.93 -8.01
CA THR A 192 -5.47 8.91 -6.99
C THR A 192 -6.51 9.89 -7.52
N ALA A 193 -7.23 10.64 -6.68
CA ALA A 193 -8.05 11.76 -7.17
C ALA A 193 -7.30 13.08 -7.01
N GLY A 194 -6.71 13.35 -5.84
CA GLY A 194 -6.07 14.64 -5.55
C GLY A 194 -4.57 14.69 -5.81
N GLY A 195 -3.84 13.62 -5.49
CA GLY A 195 -2.39 13.66 -5.35
C GLY A 195 -1.59 13.37 -6.62
N MET A 196 -0.28 13.44 -6.47
CA MET A 196 0.70 13.01 -7.46
C MET A 196 0.81 11.48 -7.50
N VAL A 197 1.12 10.95 -8.67
CA VAL A 197 1.59 9.56 -8.86
C VAL A 197 3.06 9.58 -9.24
N ARG A 198 3.92 8.88 -8.48
CA ARG A 198 5.31 8.62 -8.82
C ARG A 198 5.59 7.12 -8.84
N LEU A 199 6.10 6.62 -9.97
CA LEU A 199 6.53 5.23 -10.15
C LEU A 199 7.95 5.21 -10.70
N MET A 200 8.88 4.60 -9.96
CA MET A 200 10.31 4.65 -10.32
C MET A 200 10.71 3.68 -11.45
N SER A 201 10.04 2.54 -11.59
CA SER A 201 10.25 1.60 -12.71
C SER A 201 9.15 0.54 -12.73
N ALA A 202 8.76 0.07 -13.92
CA ALA A 202 7.93 -1.11 -14.08
C ALA A 202 8.40 -1.98 -15.25
N SER A 203 8.29 -3.31 -15.11
CA SER A 203 8.62 -4.29 -16.18
C SER A 203 7.38 -4.90 -16.84
N GLY A 204 6.22 -4.24 -16.69
CA GLY A 204 4.94 -4.63 -17.27
C GLY A 204 4.09 -3.41 -17.62
N GLU A 205 2.80 -3.64 -17.85
CA GLU A 205 1.87 -2.57 -18.21
C GLU A 205 1.56 -1.67 -17.02
N VAL A 206 1.51 -0.36 -17.28
CA VAL A 206 1.23 0.65 -16.27
C VAL A 206 -0.02 1.40 -16.63
N THR A 207 -0.96 1.44 -15.69
CA THR A 207 -2.09 2.37 -15.70
C THR A 207 -1.93 3.34 -14.55
N ALA A 208 -1.84 4.64 -14.83
CA ALA A 208 -1.66 5.68 -13.82
C ALA A 208 -2.71 6.79 -14.03
N ASN A 209 -3.59 7.00 -13.04
CA ASN A 209 -4.62 8.03 -13.13
C ASN A 209 -4.59 8.95 -11.92
N THR A 210 -4.75 10.25 -12.15
CA THR A 210 -5.03 11.26 -11.12
C THR A 210 -6.05 12.28 -11.63
N ALA A 211 -6.82 12.93 -10.76
CA ALA A 211 -7.67 14.05 -11.20
C ALA A 211 -6.92 15.39 -11.08
N GLY A 212 -6.18 15.60 -9.99
CA GLY A 212 -5.55 16.89 -9.69
C GLY A 212 -4.04 16.96 -9.89
N GLY A 213 -3.32 15.87 -9.66
CA GLY A 213 -1.85 15.91 -9.53
C GLY A 213 -1.07 15.58 -10.80
N ASP A 214 0.26 15.62 -10.66
CA ASP A 214 1.20 15.21 -11.70
C ASP A 214 1.35 13.69 -11.73
N ILE A 215 1.72 13.18 -12.90
CA ILE A 215 2.09 11.77 -13.09
C ILE A 215 3.56 11.74 -13.52
N GLU A 216 4.41 11.10 -12.71
CA GLU A 216 5.82 10.88 -12.98
C GLU A 216 6.09 9.37 -13.07
N LEU A 217 6.38 8.89 -14.28
CA LEU A 217 6.71 7.49 -14.56
C LEU A 217 8.13 7.39 -15.10
N TYR A 218 9.00 6.65 -14.42
CA TYR A 218 10.40 6.48 -14.80
C TYR A 218 10.66 5.03 -15.25
N ASP A 219 11.57 4.81 -16.19
CA ASP A 219 12.06 3.48 -16.61
C ASP A 219 10.96 2.42 -16.83
N ILE A 220 9.91 2.74 -17.58
CA ILE A 220 8.79 1.82 -17.83
C ILE A 220 9.07 0.93 -19.05
N THR A 221 9.27 -0.37 -18.81
CA THR A 221 9.38 -1.39 -19.86
C THR A 221 8.01 -2.06 -20.10
N GLY A 222 7.19 -1.44 -20.93
CA GLY A 222 5.82 -1.89 -21.20
C GLY A 222 4.96 -0.81 -21.85
N ALA A 223 3.67 -1.07 -21.99
CA ALA A 223 2.71 -0.05 -22.39
C ALA A 223 2.28 0.80 -21.18
N VAL A 224 2.03 2.09 -21.43
CA VAL A 224 1.59 3.05 -20.41
C VAL A 224 0.26 3.65 -20.80
N ASP A 225 -0.72 3.62 -19.91
CA ASP A 225 -1.93 4.43 -19.98
C ASP A 225 -1.96 5.41 -18.81
N ALA A 226 -1.58 6.66 -19.06
CA ALA A 226 -1.50 7.70 -18.03
C ALA A 226 -2.50 8.82 -18.29
N ARG A 227 -3.32 9.17 -17.30
CA ARG A 227 -4.31 10.25 -17.42
C ARG A 227 -4.34 11.17 -16.20
N THR A 228 -4.27 12.48 -16.44
CA THR A 228 -4.51 13.50 -15.41
C THR A 228 -5.51 14.56 -15.89
N ALA A 229 -6.31 15.15 -15.00
CA ALA A 229 -7.18 16.26 -15.38
C ALA A 229 -6.57 17.64 -15.03
N GLY A 230 -5.60 17.71 -14.12
CA GLY A 230 -5.04 18.98 -13.63
C GLY A 230 -3.53 19.15 -13.78
N GLY A 231 -2.77 18.04 -13.83
CA GLY A 231 -1.31 18.08 -13.74
C GLY A 231 -0.57 17.83 -15.05
N ASP A 232 0.76 17.84 -14.95
CA ASP A 232 1.68 17.44 -16.01
C ASP A 232 1.83 15.91 -16.03
N ILE A 233 2.18 15.38 -17.20
CA ILE A 233 2.61 13.99 -17.33
C ILE A 233 4.06 13.96 -17.76
N PHE A 234 4.90 13.32 -16.97
CA PHE A 234 6.24 12.91 -17.34
C PHE A 234 6.30 11.38 -17.42
N ALA A 235 6.77 10.84 -18.54
CA ALA A 235 6.94 9.40 -18.71
C ALA A 235 8.24 9.07 -19.46
N GLU A 236 9.04 8.17 -18.90
CA GLU A 236 10.16 7.52 -19.56
C GLU A 236 9.79 6.07 -19.88
N ILE A 237 9.78 5.72 -21.17
CA ILE A 237 9.24 4.44 -21.63
C ILE A 237 10.24 3.75 -22.55
N MET A 238 10.43 2.44 -22.33
CA MET A 238 10.95 1.49 -23.30
C MET A 238 9.78 0.61 -23.78
N PRO A 239 9.11 0.98 -24.89
CA PRO A 239 7.96 0.25 -25.40
C PRO A 239 8.32 -1.22 -25.69
N LYS A 240 7.48 -2.13 -25.22
CA LYS A 240 7.62 -3.58 -25.48
C LYS A 240 6.27 -4.18 -25.84
N GLY A 241 6.26 -5.07 -26.84
CA GLY A 241 5.04 -5.71 -27.32
C GLY A 241 4.26 -4.85 -28.32
N VAL A 242 2.97 -5.14 -28.48
CA VAL A 242 2.09 -4.52 -29.49
C VAL A 242 1.07 -3.54 -28.90
N ARG A 243 1.02 -3.38 -27.58
CA ARG A 243 0.07 -2.49 -26.91
C ARG A 243 0.53 -1.04 -27.04
N ARG A 244 -0.44 -0.16 -27.30
CA ARG A 244 -0.22 1.27 -27.47
C ARG A 244 -0.12 1.95 -26.11
N SER A 245 0.85 2.87 -25.98
CA SER A 245 0.86 3.81 -24.87
C SER A 245 0.00 5.04 -25.16
N SER A 246 -0.73 5.52 -24.16
CA SER A 246 -1.63 6.67 -24.21
C SER A 246 -1.34 7.59 -23.03
N LEU A 247 -1.04 8.86 -23.30
CA LEU A 247 -0.87 9.89 -22.29
C LEU A 247 -1.89 10.98 -22.56
N VAL A 248 -2.73 11.32 -21.59
CA VAL A 248 -3.82 12.28 -21.77
C VAL A 248 -3.87 13.24 -20.58
N ASN A 249 -3.84 14.54 -20.85
CA ASN A 249 -4.13 15.55 -19.85
C ASN A 249 -5.15 16.60 -20.36
N ALA A 250 -5.67 17.44 -19.47
CA ALA A 250 -6.65 18.48 -19.82
C ALA A 250 -6.02 19.81 -20.26
N GLY A 251 -4.80 19.78 -20.83
CA GLY A 251 -4.17 20.95 -21.45
C GLY A 251 -2.88 21.47 -20.78
N SER A 252 -2.31 20.72 -19.84
CA SER A 252 -0.98 20.99 -19.24
C SER A 252 0.16 20.35 -20.07
N ASP A 253 1.39 20.29 -19.57
CA ASP A 253 2.51 19.70 -20.30
C ASP A 253 2.46 18.16 -20.29
N ILE A 254 2.80 17.56 -21.44
CA ILE A 254 3.16 16.14 -21.52
C ILE A 254 4.61 16.06 -22.01
N ARG A 255 5.47 15.41 -21.22
CA ARG A 255 6.86 15.10 -21.55
C ARG A 255 7.01 13.59 -21.63
N LEU A 256 7.35 13.11 -22.82
CA LEU A 256 7.57 11.70 -23.09
C LEU A 256 9.01 11.49 -23.57
N ASN A 257 9.78 10.76 -22.77
CA ASN A 257 11.09 10.27 -23.13
C ASN A 257 10.95 8.81 -23.59
N ILE A 258 11.49 8.49 -24.77
CA ILE A 258 11.49 7.14 -25.32
C ILE A 258 12.95 6.67 -25.35
N ASP A 259 13.22 5.46 -24.87
CA ASP A 259 14.55 4.86 -24.96
C ASP A 259 15.05 4.89 -26.42
N PRO A 260 16.26 5.42 -26.71
CA PRO A 260 16.77 5.56 -28.08
C PRO A 260 16.95 4.22 -28.81
N ARG A 261 16.97 3.09 -28.08
CA ARG A 261 17.04 1.74 -28.64
C ARG A 261 15.67 1.19 -29.01
N ALA A 262 14.57 1.85 -28.61
CA ALA A 262 13.23 1.40 -28.95
C ALA A 262 13.01 1.48 -30.47
N LYS A 263 12.66 0.35 -31.07
CA LYS A 263 12.23 0.30 -32.48
C LYS A 263 10.73 0.54 -32.51
N GLY A 264 10.28 1.62 -33.12
CA GLY A 264 8.86 1.93 -33.20
C GLY A 264 8.53 3.18 -34.01
N THR A 265 7.23 3.41 -34.19
CA THR A 265 6.69 4.61 -34.83
C THR A 265 6.05 5.47 -33.75
N ILE A 266 6.43 6.75 -33.69
CA ILE A 266 5.74 7.74 -32.87
C ILE A 266 4.64 8.36 -33.74
N GLU A 267 3.38 8.07 -33.40
CA GLU A 267 2.24 8.75 -34.01
C GLU A 267 1.70 9.81 -33.05
N ALA A 268 2.04 11.07 -33.28
CA ALA A 268 1.54 12.19 -32.50
C ALA A 268 0.31 12.81 -33.18
N ARG A 269 -0.86 12.79 -32.51
CA ARG A 269 -2.07 13.49 -32.96
C ARG A 269 -2.52 14.50 -31.91
N ILE A 270 -2.55 15.78 -32.29
CA ILE A 270 -3.00 16.87 -31.42
C ILE A 270 -4.41 17.27 -31.83
N ARG A 271 -5.35 17.21 -30.89
CA ARG A 271 -6.72 17.74 -31.08
C ARG A 271 -6.87 19.04 -30.31
N VAL A 272 -7.13 20.13 -31.02
CA VAL A 272 -7.42 21.44 -30.44
C VAL A 272 -8.93 21.68 -30.53
N ASP A 273 -9.56 22.05 -29.42
CA ASP A 273 -10.98 22.39 -29.40
C ASP A 273 -11.25 23.67 -30.23
N ARG A 274 -12.26 23.64 -31.10
CA ARG A 274 -12.66 24.78 -31.93
C ARG A 274 -13.11 25.97 -31.09
N GLU A 275 -13.62 25.75 -29.88
CA GLU A 275 -14.01 26.84 -28.96
C GLU A 275 -12.78 27.59 -28.42
N TYR A 276 -11.67 26.88 -28.16
CA TYR A 276 -10.39 27.48 -27.80
C TYR A 276 -9.85 28.37 -28.93
N ILE A 277 -9.95 27.90 -30.18
CA ILE A 277 -9.55 28.67 -31.38
C ILE A 277 -10.39 29.94 -31.53
N ARG A 278 -11.70 29.89 -31.23
CA ARG A 278 -12.58 31.07 -31.30
C ARG A 278 -12.29 32.09 -30.19
N ARG A 279 -11.96 31.64 -28.96
CA ARG A 279 -11.68 32.53 -27.82
C ARG A 279 -10.27 33.13 -27.86
N ALA A 280 -9.29 32.46 -28.45
CA ALA A 280 -7.89 32.90 -28.54
C ALA A 280 -7.62 33.97 -29.64
N GLY A 281 -8.64 34.73 -30.06
CA GLY A 281 -8.65 35.56 -31.27
C GLY A 281 -7.36 36.31 -31.62
N SER A 282 -6.98 36.24 -32.91
CA SER A 282 -6.06 37.06 -33.74
C SER A 282 -4.77 37.69 -33.18
N LYS A 283 -4.40 37.52 -31.91
CA LYS A 283 -3.14 38.02 -31.34
C LYS A 283 -2.29 36.83 -30.92
N ASN A 284 -1.41 36.44 -31.83
CA ASN A 284 -0.17 35.67 -31.60
C ASN A 284 0.01 35.16 -30.17
N LYS A 285 -0.57 33.99 -29.88
CA LYS A 285 -0.02 33.06 -28.90
C LYS A 285 0.26 31.79 -29.68
N GLY A 286 1.44 31.76 -30.30
CA GLY A 286 1.93 30.58 -30.98
C GLY A 286 1.83 29.39 -30.04
N ILE A 287 1.31 28.27 -30.53
CA ILE A 287 1.52 26.99 -29.88
C ILE A 287 3.03 26.73 -30.03
N PHE A 288 3.80 27.08 -29.00
CA PHE A 288 5.24 26.91 -29.00
C PHE A 288 5.55 25.44 -28.70
N PHE A 289 5.74 24.63 -29.74
CA PHE A 289 6.40 23.34 -29.61
C PHE A 289 7.90 23.59 -29.43
N ARG A 290 8.34 23.72 -28.18
CA ARG A 290 9.78 23.73 -27.88
C ARG A 290 10.27 22.28 -27.81
N LEU A 291 10.47 21.67 -28.97
CA LEU A 291 11.39 20.53 -29.09
C LEU A 291 12.80 21.05 -28.76
N ARG A 292 13.23 20.95 -27.49
CA ARG A 292 14.66 21.10 -27.15
C ARG A 292 15.36 19.81 -27.57
N ASN A 293 15.89 19.89 -28.79
CA ASN A 293 16.63 18.92 -29.59
C ASN A 293 17.82 18.21 -28.88
N PRO A 294 18.42 17.15 -29.51
CA PRO A 294 18.29 16.80 -30.91
C PRO A 294 17.54 15.50 -31.22
N LEU A 295 16.57 15.62 -32.12
CA LEU A 295 16.35 14.63 -33.16
C LEU A 295 17.69 14.36 -33.87
N VAL A 296 18.31 13.21 -33.58
CA VAL A 296 19.21 12.53 -34.49
C VAL A 296 18.62 11.15 -34.72
N VAL A 297 17.86 11.00 -35.80
CA VAL A 297 17.75 9.69 -36.47
C VAL A 297 18.69 9.77 -37.65
N GLN A 298 19.93 9.32 -37.44
CA GLN A 298 20.88 9.03 -38.51
C GLN A 298 21.24 7.55 -38.40
N GLY A 299 20.98 6.82 -39.47
CA GLY A 299 21.36 5.41 -39.61
C GLY A 299 20.57 4.65 -40.69
N GLY A 300 20.93 4.85 -41.97
CA GLY A 300 20.83 3.77 -42.97
C GLY A 300 21.83 2.66 -42.61
N LEU A 301 21.88 1.46 -43.19
CA LEU A 301 21.36 0.87 -44.44
C LEU A 301 20.93 -0.58 -44.14
N LEU A 302 19.88 -1.07 -44.81
CA LEU A 302 19.91 -2.11 -45.84
C LEU A 302 18.49 -2.26 -46.41
#